data_AF-X6MMX3-F1
#
_entry.id   AF-X6MMX3-F1
#
_cell.length_a   1.000
_cell.length_b   1.000
_cell.length_c   1.000
_cell.angle_alpha   90.00
_cell.angle_beta   90.00
_cell.angle_gamma   90.00
#
_symmetry.space_group_name_H-M   'P 1'
#
loop_
_entity.id
_entity.type
_entity.pdbx_description
1 polymer ?
#
loop_
_entity_poly.entity_id
_entity_poly.type
_entity_poly.pdbx_seq_one_letter_code
_entity_poly.pdbx_strand_id
1 'polypeptide(L)'
;MDNQNTDHFETLKELPAPLFQAQCVLHKHELLICGGYNQRACYSYHTIKNEYKFICEYPRDVELNGHCVVKLIGNNNKDSNQDTLFIWSNENEINKLDNYNKWIPFTDNHNNPIIIGRYNDNYWGVRGVIGGRNNHLLFITHYENNISVFNLNTFQFIKYHTLPIATNSWIWYHCFVSKSENGQGKEMMKTNQQNYTMLLFKENIGLSIRYDEDKNTFQFQQLHLCNDIASFNSYAYLCINDIILFFGGRSWNGSVISKSVHKYSIRENKWMTFQNILPSRLYNCVAILSEDYTYVHIIGGQNDKYITVSTHMKTKVRVWDASQLVIFFLIKYK
;
A
#
# COMPACT_ATOMS: atom_id res chain seq x y z
N MET A 1 -7.24 38.05 -1.00
CA MET A 1 -6.61 37.18 0.01
C MET A 1 -7.73 36.38 0.62
N ASP A 2 -8.07 35.26 -0.01
CA ASP A 2 -9.12 34.38 0.49
C ASP A 2 -8.44 33.21 1.18
N ASN A 3 -8.64 33.11 2.50
CA ASN A 3 -8.33 31.94 3.31
C ASN A 3 -9.20 30.79 2.79
N GLN A 4 -8.71 30.02 1.84
CA GLN A 4 -9.32 28.74 1.50
C GLN A 4 -9.06 27.75 2.65
N ASN A 5 -10.15 27.44 3.32
CA ASN A 5 -10.28 26.64 4.51
C ASN A 5 -9.53 25.29 4.36
N THR A 6 -8.76 24.86 5.36
CA THR A 6 -8.10 23.54 5.46
C THR A 6 -9.11 22.38 5.67
N ASP A 7 -10.34 22.55 5.21
CA ASP A 7 -11.58 21.91 5.67
C ASP A 7 -11.89 20.56 4.98
N HIS A 8 -10.87 19.96 4.36
CA HIS A 8 -11.02 18.72 3.60
C HIS A 8 -10.58 17.47 4.36
N PHE A 9 -9.84 17.67 5.45
CA PHE A 9 -9.38 16.60 6.33
C PHE A 9 -10.12 16.66 7.67
N GLU A 10 -10.79 15.58 8.00
CA GLU A 10 -11.43 15.37 9.30
C GLU A 10 -10.44 14.64 10.22
N THR A 11 -10.10 15.24 11.35
CA THR A 11 -9.29 14.58 12.39
C THR A 11 -10.17 13.59 13.15
N LEU A 12 -9.67 12.37 13.32
CA LEU A 12 -10.35 11.28 14.02
C LEU A 12 -9.76 11.07 15.42
N LYS A 13 -10.28 10.07 16.14
CA LYS A 13 -9.69 9.64 17.41
C LYS A 13 -8.22 9.31 17.21
N GLU A 14 -7.36 9.80 18.11
CA GLU A 14 -5.93 9.54 18.05
C GLU A 14 -5.63 8.05 18.19
N LEU A 15 -4.53 7.64 17.55
CA LEU A 15 -4.00 6.28 17.69
C LEU A 15 -3.69 5.96 19.16
N PRO A 16 -3.94 4.72 19.61
CA PRO A 16 -3.59 4.29 20.96
C PRO A 16 -2.08 4.41 21.28
N ALA A 17 -1.24 4.41 20.26
CA ALA A 17 0.19 4.65 20.36
C ALA A 17 0.67 5.45 19.12
N PRO A 18 1.68 6.33 19.25
CA PRO A 18 2.31 6.96 18.10
C PRO A 18 2.95 5.92 17.17
N LEU A 19 2.73 6.05 15.86
CA LEU A 19 3.20 5.07 14.88
C LEU A 19 3.95 5.73 13.73
N PHE A 20 5.12 5.19 13.38
CA PHE A 20 5.95 5.61 12.25
C PHE A 20 6.26 4.39 11.38
N GLN A 21 6.22 4.53 10.05
CA GLN A 21 6.42 3.41 9.10
C GLN A 21 5.40 2.27 9.24
N ALA A 22 4.27 2.53 9.88
CA ALA A 22 3.19 1.55 10.04
C ALA A 22 2.66 1.07 8.69
N GLN A 23 2.21 -0.18 8.65
CA GLN A 23 1.47 -0.74 7.54
C GLN A 23 0.01 -0.92 7.94
N CYS A 24 -0.91 -0.73 7.01
CA CYS A 24 -2.34 -0.87 7.25
C CYS A 24 -2.97 -1.73 6.18
N VAL A 25 -3.94 -2.56 6.57
CA VAL A 25 -4.81 -3.24 5.63
C VAL A 25 -6.26 -3.23 6.07
N LEU A 26 -7.14 -3.13 5.08
CA LEU A 26 -8.57 -3.18 5.21
C LEU A 26 -9.09 -4.64 5.29
N HIS A 27 -9.88 -4.90 6.32
CA HIS A 27 -10.71 -6.09 6.45
C HIS A 27 -12.14 -5.66 6.79
N LYS A 28 -13.02 -5.63 5.79
CA LYS A 28 -14.40 -5.12 5.93
C LYS A 28 -14.37 -3.70 6.54
N HIS A 29 -15.18 -3.44 7.56
CA HIS A 29 -15.22 -2.16 8.28
C HIS A 29 -14.05 -1.93 9.24
N GLU A 30 -12.99 -2.76 9.23
CA GLU A 30 -11.82 -2.60 10.10
C GLU A 30 -10.55 -2.28 9.32
N LEU A 31 -9.80 -1.28 9.81
CA LEU A 31 -8.44 -1.01 9.40
C LEU A 31 -7.49 -1.71 10.39
N LEU A 32 -6.80 -2.74 9.93
CA LEU A 32 -5.78 -3.46 10.69
C LEU A 32 -4.46 -2.69 10.56
N ILE A 33 -4.00 -2.13 11.68
CA ILE A 33 -2.77 -1.36 11.79
C ILE A 33 -1.68 -2.28 12.34
N CYS A 34 -0.71 -2.63 11.51
CA CYS A 34 0.26 -3.68 11.75
C CYS A 34 1.60 -3.09 12.18
N GLY A 35 1.70 -2.72 13.46
CA GLY A 35 2.93 -2.23 14.08
C GLY A 35 3.49 -0.96 13.42
N GLY A 36 4.79 -0.75 13.61
CA GLY A 36 5.59 0.33 13.05
C GLY A 36 7.04 0.22 13.50
N TYR A 37 7.87 1.18 13.13
CA TYR A 37 9.27 1.23 13.55
C TYR A 37 9.41 1.09 15.08
N ASN A 38 10.04 0.01 15.52
CA ASN A 38 10.18 -0.40 16.93
C ASN A 38 8.85 -0.53 17.72
N GLN A 39 7.70 -0.54 17.05
CA GLN A 39 6.38 -0.67 17.67
C GLN A 39 5.73 -1.98 17.24
N ARG A 40 5.66 -2.95 18.15
CA ARG A 40 5.16 -4.31 17.88
C ARG A 40 3.64 -4.43 17.95
N ALA A 41 2.98 -3.56 18.71
CA ALA A 41 1.53 -3.63 18.91
C ALA A 41 0.75 -3.38 17.61
N CYS A 42 -0.24 -4.24 17.37
CA CYS A 42 -1.19 -4.17 16.28
C CYS A 42 -2.57 -3.81 16.82
N TYR A 43 -3.30 -3.00 16.04
CA TYR A 43 -4.62 -2.50 16.43
C TYR A 43 -5.60 -2.68 15.27
N SER A 44 -6.89 -2.89 15.57
CA SER A 44 -7.96 -2.68 14.61
C SER A 44 -8.59 -1.32 14.89
N TYR A 45 -8.94 -0.61 13.83
CA TYR A 45 -9.78 0.58 13.90
C TYR A 45 -11.08 0.31 13.15
N HIS A 46 -12.20 0.35 13.86
CA HIS A 46 -13.51 0.13 13.26
C HIS A 46 -14.03 1.44 12.68
N THR A 47 -14.19 1.51 11.35
CA THR A 47 -14.48 2.76 10.62
C THR A 47 -15.84 3.36 10.95
N ILE A 48 -16.86 2.53 11.17
CA ILE A 48 -18.21 2.96 11.57
C ILE A 48 -18.26 3.38 13.05
N LYS A 49 -17.62 2.62 13.95
CA LYS A 49 -17.67 2.87 15.39
C LYS A 49 -16.69 3.95 15.86
N ASN A 50 -15.68 4.28 15.06
CA ASN A 50 -14.58 5.19 15.42
C ASN A 50 -13.85 4.74 16.70
N GLU A 51 -13.62 3.42 16.80
CA GLU A 51 -13.04 2.78 17.97
C GLU A 51 -11.81 1.97 17.59
N TYR A 52 -10.81 2.06 18.44
CA TYR A 52 -9.62 1.21 18.38
C TYR A 52 -9.76 0.01 19.30
N LYS A 53 -9.22 -1.11 18.86
CA LYS A 53 -9.06 -2.31 19.66
C LYS A 53 -7.65 -2.85 19.48
N PHE A 54 -6.99 -3.20 20.58
CA PHE A 54 -5.74 -3.95 20.51
C PHE A 54 -6.01 -5.36 19.96
N ILE A 55 -5.18 -5.81 19.02
CA ILE A 55 -5.26 -7.14 18.42
C ILE A 55 -4.22 -8.06 19.06
N CYS A 56 -2.94 -7.74 18.84
CA CYS A 56 -1.80 -8.58 19.20
C CYS A 56 -0.49 -7.79 19.10
N GLU A 57 0.64 -8.43 19.36
CA GLU A 57 1.97 -7.88 19.06
C GLU A 57 2.70 -8.78 18.06
N TYR A 58 3.50 -8.18 17.17
CA TYR A 58 4.54 -8.92 16.44
C TYR A 58 5.43 -9.72 17.41
N PRO A 59 5.96 -10.89 17.03
CA PRO A 59 6.96 -11.61 17.83
C PRO A 59 8.16 -10.74 18.20
N ARG A 60 8.87 -11.06 19.29
CA ARG A 60 9.97 -10.22 19.82
C ARG A 60 11.22 -10.24 18.96
N ASP A 61 11.39 -11.31 18.21
CA ASP A 61 12.48 -11.59 17.27
C ASP A 61 12.27 -10.96 15.89
N VAL A 62 11.13 -10.32 15.65
CA VAL A 62 10.84 -9.63 14.39
C VAL A 62 11.24 -8.16 14.47
N GLU A 63 12.14 -7.74 13.58
CA GLU A 63 12.50 -6.35 13.38
C GLU A 63 11.56 -5.64 12.40
N LEU A 64 11.05 -4.47 12.78
CA LEU A 64 10.05 -3.72 12.02
C LEU A 64 10.67 -2.46 11.39
N ASN A 65 11.66 -2.66 10.51
CA ASN A 65 12.40 -1.57 9.87
C ASN A 65 11.85 -1.29 8.47
N GLY A 66 10.76 -0.52 8.37
CA GLY A 66 10.11 -0.26 7.08
C GLY A 66 9.58 -1.52 6.42
N HIS A 67 8.96 -2.41 7.21
CA HIS A 67 8.41 -3.67 6.74
C HIS A 67 7.25 -3.47 5.77
N CYS A 68 6.95 -4.51 5.00
CA CYS A 68 5.79 -4.56 4.12
C CYS A 68 4.79 -5.58 4.64
N VAL A 69 3.50 -5.25 4.53
CA VAL A 69 2.41 -6.18 4.79
C VAL A 69 1.49 -6.18 3.58
N VAL A 70 1.21 -7.37 3.05
CA VAL A 70 0.35 -7.57 1.89
C VAL A 70 -0.86 -8.41 2.30
N LYS A 71 -2.01 -8.14 1.68
CA LYS A 71 -3.23 -8.95 1.82
C LYS A 71 -3.29 -9.94 0.68
N LEU A 72 -3.17 -11.22 0.99
CA LEU A 72 -3.52 -12.29 0.06
C LEU A 72 -5.01 -12.63 0.24
N ILE A 73 -5.66 -12.98 -0.87
CA ILE A 73 -7.06 -13.41 -0.92
C ILE A 73 -7.04 -14.84 -1.45
N GLY A 74 -7.50 -15.80 -0.66
CA GLY A 74 -7.50 -17.21 -1.05
C GLY A 74 -8.40 -17.49 -2.26
N ASN A 75 -7.88 -18.26 -3.23
CA ASN A 75 -8.60 -18.70 -4.43
C ASN A 75 -9.39 -20.01 -4.22
N ASN A 76 -10.00 -20.20 -3.05
CA ASN A 76 -10.81 -21.40 -2.83
C ASN A 76 -12.25 -21.18 -3.30
N ASN A 77 -12.56 -21.74 -4.47
CA ASN A 77 -13.92 -21.97 -4.98
C ASN A 77 -14.67 -22.96 -4.08
N LYS A 78 -15.05 -22.54 -2.86
CA LYS A 78 -16.17 -23.10 -2.09
C LYS A 78 -16.71 -22.00 -1.18
N ASP A 79 -18.03 -21.82 -1.20
CA ASP A 79 -18.84 -20.82 -0.48
C ASP A 79 -18.52 -20.66 1.02
N SER A 80 -17.39 -20.06 1.31
CA SER A 80 -17.09 -19.54 2.64
C SER A 80 -16.47 -18.16 2.44
N ASN A 81 -17.09 -17.16 3.04
CA ASN A 81 -16.58 -15.79 3.13
C ASN A 81 -15.27 -15.76 3.94
N GLN A 82 -14.19 -16.29 3.37
CA GLN A 82 -12.90 -16.45 4.02
C GLN A 82 -11.80 -15.77 3.19
N ASP A 83 -11.75 -14.45 3.32
CA ASP A 83 -10.62 -13.63 2.88
C ASP A 83 -9.36 -14.09 3.64
N THR A 84 -8.51 -14.92 3.01
CA THR A 84 -7.32 -15.48 3.68
C THR A 84 -6.02 -14.93 3.12
N LEU A 85 -5.35 -14.13 3.97
CA LEU A 85 -3.93 -14.16 4.37
C LEU A 85 -3.29 -12.75 4.54
N PHE A 86 -3.41 -12.17 5.76
CA PHE A 86 -2.25 -11.77 6.58
C PHE A 86 -1.57 -13.07 7.02
N ILE A 87 -0.39 -13.11 7.64
CA ILE A 87 -0.03 -14.39 8.27
C ILE A 87 -0.99 -14.65 9.46
N TRP A 88 -2.12 -15.26 9.13
CA TRP A 88 -3.34 -15.57 9.85
C TRP A 88 -3.91 -16.75 9.07
N SER A 89 -3.72 -17.96 9.60
CA SER A 89 -4.18 -19.19 8.98
C SER A 89 -5.69 -19.26 9.06
N ASN A 90 -6.29 -19.91 8.07
CA ASN A 90 -7.43 -20.76 8.38
C ASN A 90 -7.19 -22.12 7.74
N GLU A 91 -7.46 -23.14 8.53
CA GLU A 91 -6.96 -24.51 8.36
C GLU A 91 -7.94 -25.35 7.54
N ASN A 92 -7.39 -26.16 6.64
CA ASN A 92 -7.87 -27.53 6.51
C ASN A 92 -7.06 -28.37 7.51
N GLU A 93 -7.75 -28.87 8.53
CA GLU A 93 -7.29 -29.89 9.50
C GLU A 93 -6.25 -29.53 10.56
N ILE A 94 -6.45 -28.46 11.34
CA ILE A 94 -5.91 -28.42 12.71
C ILE A 94 -7.05 -28.04 13.68
N ASN A 95 -6.91 -28.51 14.92
CA ASN A 95 -7.98 -28.56 15.89
C ASN A 95 -8.43 -27.16 16.36
N LYS A 96 -9.74 -26.89 16.19
CA LYS A 96 -10.54 -25.83 16.81
C LYS A 96 -10.02 -25.38 18.19
N LEU A 97 -9.56 -24.12 18.33
CA LEU A 97 -10.28 -23.01 19.01
C LEU A 97 -9.45 -21.75 19.39
N ASP A 98 -8.12 -21.70 19.23
CA ASP A 98 -7.30 -20.63 19.88
C ASP A 98 -6.39 -19.75 18.98
N ASN A 99 -6.58 -19.75 17.65
CA ASN A 99 -5.63 -19.12 16.70
C ASN A 99 -6.04 -17.73 16.16
N TYR A 100 -7.00 -17.04 16.78
CA TYR A 100 -7.38 -15.69 16.37
C TYR A 100 -6.46 -14.61 16.96
N ASN A 101 -6.25 -13.51 16.22
CA ASN A 101 -5.49 -12.34 16.68
C ASN A 101 -4.06 -12.71 17.14
N LYS A 102 -3.35 -13.54 16.36
CA LYS A 102 -1.96 -13.90 16.62
C LYS A 102 -1.20 -13.90 15.30
N TRP A 103 0.07 -13.50 15.36
CA TRP A 103 1.00 -13.76 14.27
C TRP A 103 1.39 -15.23 14.32
N ILE A 104 1.18 -15.94 13.22
CA ILE A 104 1.69 -17.29 13.03
C ILE A 104 2.78 -17.25 11.95
N PRO A 105 3.69 -18.23 11.87
CA PRO A 105 4.62 -18.34 10.75
C PRO A 105 3.90 -18.65 9.45
N PHE A 106 4.41 -18.13 8.32
CA PHE A 106 3.94 -18.52 7.00
C PHE A 106 4.62 -19.83 6.62
N THR A 107 3.88 -20.89 6.33
CA THR A 107 4.43 -22.23 6.11
C THR A 107 4.06 -22.83 4.77
N ASP A 108 4.86 -23.78 4.30
CA ASP A 108 4.52 -24.61 3.15
C ASP A 108 3.47 -25.68 3.51
N ASN A 109 3.14 -26.55 2.54
CA ASN A 109 2.17 -27.64 2.71
C ASN A 109 2.64 -28.74 3.69
N HIS A 110 3.88 -28.67 4.16
CA HIS A 110 4.48 -29.58 5.14
C HIS A 110 4.72 -28.89 6.49
N ASN A 111 4.13 -27.72 6.72
CA ASN A 111 4.30 -26.89 7.92
C ASN A 111 5.74 -26.38 8.14
N ASN A 112 6.59 -26.36 7.10
CA ASN A 112 7.91 -25.75 7.20
C ASN A 112 7.79 -24.23 7.08
N PRO A 113 8.38 -23.43 7.99
CA PRO A 113 8.40 -21.99 7.87
C PRO A 113 9.06 -21.51 6.58
N ILE A 114 8.36 -20.64 5.85
CA ILE A 114 8.84 -19.97 4.64
C ILE A 114 9.38 -18.61 5.04
N ILE A 115 10.66 -18.40 4.75
CA ILE A 115 11.32 -17.11 4.92
C ILE A 115 11.44 -16.46 3.56
N ILE A 116 10.76 -15.34 3.36
CA ILE A 116 10.83 -14.55 2.14
C ILE A 116 11.87 -13.45 2.35
N GLY A 117 13.08 -13.74 1.93
CA GLY A 117 14.21 -12.82 2.00
C GLY A 117 15.54 -13.57 1.91
N ARG A 118 16.62 -12.84 1.68
CA ARG A 118 17.99 -13.39 1.70
C ARG A 118 18.78 -12.76 2.82
N TYR A 119 19.65 -13.57 3.45
CA TYR A 119 20.43 -13.17 4.63
C TYR A 119 21.27 -11.90 4.43
N ASN A 120 21.80 -11.67 3.21
CA ASN A 120 22.67 -10.53 2.90
C ASN A 120 21.91 -9.33 2.29
N ASP A 121 20.60 -9.45 2.05
CA ASP A 121 19.82 -8.38 1.41
C ASP A 121 19.25 -7.44 2.47
N ASN A 122 19.25 -6.14 2.17
CA ASN A 122 18.65 -5.13 3.02
C ASN A 122 17.19 -4.89 2.60
N TYR A 123 16.23 -5.20 3.49
CA TYR A 123 14.80 -5.02 3.24
C TYR A 123 14.21 -3.75 3.87
N TRP A 124 15.05 -2.78 4.28
CA TRP A 124 14.55 -1.52 4.82
C TRP A 124 13.72 -0.75 3.81
N GLY A 125 12.46 -0.47 4.16
CA GLY A 125 11.53 0.23 3.27
C GLY A 125 11.13 -0.60 2.05
N VAL A 126 11.18 -1.93 2.15
CA VAL A 126 10.71 -2.88 1.13
C VAL A 126 9.25 -2.61 0.77
N ARG A 127 8.92 -2.76 -0.51
CA ARG A 127 7.52 -2.75 -0.97
C ARG A 127 7.20 -4.06 -1.67
N GLY A 128 5.96 -4.50 -1.52
CA GLY A 128 5.45 -5.73 -2.09
C GLY A 128 4.08 -5.49 -2.71
N VAL A 129 3.85 -6.07 -3.87
CA VAL A 129 2.50 -6.15 -4.46
C VAL A 129 2.23 -7.59 -4.89
N ILE A 130 1.02 -8.07 -4.58
CA ILE A 130 0.53 -9.36 -5.09
C ILE A 130 -0.11 -9.10 -6.45
N GLY A 131 0.11 -10.02 -7.38
CA GLY A 131 -0.39 -9.89 -8.73
C GLY A 131 -0.07 -11.09 -9.61
N GLY A 132 0.09 -10.78 -10.88
CA GLY A 132 0.11 -11.75 -11.95
C GLY A 132 -1.28 -12.26 -12.31
N ARG A 133 -1.37 -13.08 -13.37
CA ARG A 133 -2.61 -13.49 -14.03
C ARG A 133 -3.63 -14.11 -13.07
N ASN A 134 -3.14 -14.78 -12.03
CA ASN A 134 -3.96 -15.46 -11.01
C ASN A 134 -3.72 -14.93 -9.59
N ASN A 135 -3.16 -13.74 -9.40
CA ASN A 135 -2.79 -13.20 -8.07
C ASN A 135 -1.91 -14.15 -7.24
N HIS A 136 -1.03 -14.88 -7.92
CA HIS A 136 -0.20 -15.93 -7.33
C HIS A 136 1.28 -15.55 -7.25
N LEU A 137 1.63 -14.33 -7.68
CA LEU A 137 2.99 -13.81 -7.66
C LEU A 137 3.08 -12.63 -6.70
N LEU A 138 4.09 -12.67 -5.84
CA LEU A 138 4.49 -11.55 -5.01
C LEU A 138 5.72 -10.88 -5.64
N PHE A 139 5.54 -9.65 -6.08
CA PHE A 139 6.61 -8.80 -6.58
C PHE A 139 7.16 -7.98 -5.41
N ILE A 140 8.47 -8.07 -5.18
CA ILE A 140 9.14 -7.46 -4.02
C ILE A 140 10.24 -6.55 -4.52
N THR A 141 10.13 -5.26 -4.21
CA THR A 141 11.14 -4.25 -4.51
C THR A 141 11.86 -3.83 -3.23
N HIS A 142 13.19 -3.90 -3.25
CA HIS A 142 14.02 -3.66 -2.07
C HIS A 142 15.38 -3.09 -2.45
N TYR A 143 16.09 -2.62 -1.44
CA TYR A 143 17.42 -2.06 -1.58
C TYR A 143 18.40 -3.09 -2.20
N GLU A 144 19.32 -2.72 -3.07
CA GLU A 144 19.58 -1.37 -3.58
C GLU A 144 18.58 -0.92 -4.65
N ASN A 145 18.45 -1.71 -5.71
CA ASN A 145 17.59 -1.44 -6.87
C ASN A 145 16.97 -2.75 -7.36
N ASN A 146 16.61 -3.64 -6.44
CA ASN A 146 16.25 -5.01 -6.78
C ASN A 146 14.75 -5.18 -6.89
N ILE A 147 14.32 -6.02 -7.83
CA ILE A 147 12.98 -6.60 -7.89
C ILE A 147 13.08 -8.12 -7.97
N SER A 148 12.36 -8.80 -7.09
CA SER A 148 12.24 -10.25 -7.09
C SER A 148 10.79 -10.68 -7.24
N VAL A 149 10.58 -11.83 -7.89
CA VAL A 149 9.27 -12.44 -8.06
C VAL A 149 9.24 -13.75 -7.29
N PHE A 150 8.34 -13.83 -6.32
CA PHE A 150 8.11 -15.00 -5.48
C PHE A 150 6.74 -15.61 -5.84
N ASN A 151 6.71 -16.89 -6.15
CA ASN A 151 5.48 -17.62 -6.45
C ASN A 151 4.85 -18.11 -5.14
N LEU A 152 3.66 -17.61 -4.84
CA LEU A 152 2.92 -17.89 -3.62
C LEU A 152 2.30 -19.30 -3.59
N ASN A 153 2.18 -19.97 -4.74
CA ASN A 153 1.67 -21.35 -4.81
C ASN A 153 2.79 -22.38 -4.63
N THR A 154 3.98 -22.12 -5.20
CA THR A 154 5.12 -23.04 -5.12
C THR A 154 6.10 -22.69 -4.00
N PHE A 155 5.91 -21.53 -3.37
CA PHE A 155 6.78 -20.99 -2.32
C PHE A 155 8.24 -20.82 -2.76
N GLN A 156 8.45 -20.43 -4.03
CA GLN A 156 9.78 -20.29 -4.63
C GLN A 156 9.96 -18.96 -5.33
N PHE A 157 11.17 -18.42 -5.27
CA PHE A 157 11.56 -17.31 -6.13
C PHE A 157 11.75 -17.79 -7.57
N ILE A 158 11.04 -17.15 -8.50
CA ILE A 158 11.09 -17.48 -9.94
C ILE A 158 11.89 -16.47 -10.75
N LYS A 159 12.17 -15.29 -10.20
CA LYS A 159 12.97 -14.26 -10.88
C LYS A 159 13.63 -13.30 -9.90
N TYR A 160 14.81 -12.85 -10.29
CA TYR A 160 15.51 -11.71 -9.72
C TYR A 160 15.94 -10.78 -10.84
N HIS A 161 15.88 -9.49 -10.61
CA HIS A 161 16.30 -8.47 -11.56
C HIS A 161 16.71 -7.19 -10.84
N THR A 162 17.59 -6.41 -11.48
CA THR A 162 17.96 -5.08 -11.01
C THR A 162 17.24 -4.05 -11.87
N LEU A 163 16.45 -3.17 -11.25
CA LEU A 163 15.75 -2.10 -11.93
C LEU A 163 16.76 -1.18 -12.66
N PRO A 164 16.43 -0.70 -13.86
CA PRO A 164 17.31 0.17 -14.66
C PRO A 164 17.30 1.61 -14.11
N ILE A 165 17.85 1.77 -12.90
CA ILE A 165 17.94 3.03 -12.16
C ILE A 165 19.42 3.42 -12.06
N ALA A 166 19.71 4.72 -12.03
CA ALA A 166 21.07 5.22 -11.88
C ALA A 166 21.74 4.67 -10.61
N THR A 167 23.04 4.34 -10.68
CA THR A 167 23.79 3.67 -9.61
C THR A 167 23.84 4.43 -8.28
N ASN A 168 23.60 5.75 -8.30
CA ASN A 168 23.60 6.60 -7.11
C ASN A 168 22.20 6.84 -6.54
N SER A 169 21.20 6.11 -7.04
CA SER A 169 19.82 6.23 -6.62
C SER A 169 19.33 4.86 -6.17
N TRP A 170 19.08 4.70 -4.87
CA TRP A 170 18.59 3.45 -4.27
C TRP A 170 17.08 3.49 -4.05
N ILE A 171 16.39 2.36 -4.18
CA ILE A 171 14.97 2.21 -3.86
C ILE A 171 14.77 1.75 -2.42
N TRP A 172 14.00 2.52 -1.68
CA TRP A 172 13.49 2.26 -0.33
C TRP A 172 12.36 3.26 -0.07
N TYR A 173 11.37 2.93 0.76
CA TYR A 173 10.26 3.83 1.12
C TYR A 173 9.58 4.50 -0.10
N HIS A 174 9.55 3.78 -1.22
CA HIS A 174 9.06 4.24 -2.51
C HIS A 174 7.56 3.96 -2.64
N CYS A 175 6.91 4.59 -3.64
CA CYS A 175 5.59 4.16 -4.10
C CYS A 175 5.78 2.91 -4.94
N PHE A 176 5.04 1.85 -4.61
CA PHE A 176 4.94 0.69 -5.48
C PHE A 176 3.50 0.23 -5.50
N VAL A 177 2.88 0.28 -6.68
CA VAL A 177 1.48 -0.07 -6.89
C VAL A 177 1.33 -0.92 -8.14
N SER A 178 0.30 -1.76 -8.16
CA SER A 178 -0.13 -2.43 -9.36
C SER A 178 -1.08 -1.54 -10.14
N LYS A 179 -1.01 -1.62 -11.48
CA LYS A 179 -2.03 -1.02 -12.34
C LYS A 179 -3.23 -1.96 -12.32
N SER A 180 -4.37 -1.50 -11.78
CA SER A 180 -5.60 -2.27 -11.86
C SER A 180 -6.11 -2.28 -13.30
N GLU A 181 -6.36 -3.46 -13.85
CA GLU A 181 -7.18 -3.61 -15.06
C GLU A 181 -8.65 -3.39 -14.65
N ASN A 182 -9.11 -2.15 -14.75
CA ASN A 182 -10.52 -1.74 -14.75
C ASN A 182 -11.34 -2.06 -13.47
N GLY A 183 -11.37 -1.10 -12.54
CA GLY A 183 -12.49 -0.95 -11.61
C GLY A 183 -13.71 -0.39 -12.35
N GLN A 184 -14.54 -1.28 -12.91
CA GLN A 184 -16.00 -1.17 -13.10
C GLN A 184 -16.46 -2.39 -13.92
N GLY A 185 -17.18 -3.31 -13.27
CA GLY A 185 -17.76 -4.50 -13.90
C GLY A 185 -16.93 -5.77 -13.71
N LYS A 186 -17.39 -6.66 -12.81
CA LYS A 186 -17.05 -8.08 -12.81
C LYS A 186 -17.63 -8.78 -14.03
N GLU A 187 -17.31 -8.31 -15.23
CA GLU A 187 -17.46 -9.08 -16.44
C GLU A 187 -16.08 -9.44 -16.94
N MET A 188 -15.89 -10.75 -17.09
CA MET A 188 -14.72 -11.38 -17.65
C MET A 188 -14.44 -10.84 -19.06
N MET A 189 -13.82 -9.68 -19.18
CA MET A 189 -13.02 -9.38 -20.36
C MET A 189 -11.74 -10.19 -20.26
N LYS A 190 -11.84 -11.46 -20.67
CA LYS A 190 -10.73 -12.27 -21.17
C LYS A 190 -10.12 -11.55 -22.39
N THR A 191 -9.45 -10.44 -22.16
CA THR A 191 -8.47 -9.95 -23.12
C THR A 191 -7.15 -10.59 -22.74
N ASN A 192 -6.44 -11.10 -23.75
CA ASN A 192 -5.18 -11.85 -23.65
C ASN A 192 -4.02 -11.00 -23.09
N GLN A 193 -4.21 -10.27 -21.99
CA GLN A 193 -3.15 -9.46 -21.39
C GLN A 193 -2.26 -10.35 -20.55
N GLN A 194 -1.28 -10.95 -21.22
CA GLN A 194 -0.26 -11.85 -20.67
C GLN A 194 0.66 -11.18 -19.63
N ASN A 195 0.53 -9.87 -19.42
CA ASN A 195 1.58 -9.07 -18.79
C ASN A 195 1.03 -8.19 -17.68
N TYR A 196 1.52 -8.40 -16.46
CA TYR A 196 1.19 -7.61 -15.29
C TYR A 196 1.98 -6.30 -15.27
N THR A 197 1.31 -5.17 -15.01
CA THR A 197 1.96 -3.85 -14.98
C THR A 197 1.96 -3.27 -13.57
N MET A 198 3.12 -2.81 -13.14
CA MET A 198 3.35 -2.15 -11.87
C MET A 198 3.97 -0.79 -12.11
N LEU A 199 3.75 0.13 -11.18
CA LEU A 199 4.31 1.46 -11.21
C LEU A 199 5.14 1.72 -9.96
N LEU A 200 6.32 2.27 -10.15
CA LEU A 200 7.24 2.65 -9.09
C LEU A 200 7.57 4.14 -9.20
N PHE A 201 7.46 4.85 -8.08
CA PHE A 201 7.90 6.24 -7.97
C PHE A 201 8.77 6.41 -6.74
N LYS A 202 9.82 7.23 -6.84
CA LYS A 202 10.65 7.68 -5.71
C LYS A 202 11.53 8.83 -6.17
N GLU A 203 11.54 9.97 -5.47
CA GLU A 203 12.40 11.10 -5.85
C GLU A 203 12.25 11.40 -7.34
N ASN A 204 13.33 11.41 -8.14
CA ASN A 204 13.31 11.65 -9.58
C ASN A 204 13.08 10.37 -10.42
N ILE A 205 12.77 9.25 -9.78
CA ILE A 205 12.55 7.95 -10.42
C ILE A 205 11.04 7.74 -10.62
N GLY A 206 10.67 7.48 -11.87
CA GLY A 206 9.36 6.98 -12.27
C GLY A 206 9.53 5.83 -13.23
N LEU A 207 8.92 4.69 -12.93
CA LEU A 207 9.10 3.48 -13.70
C LEU A 207 7.78 2.74 -13.87
N SER A 208 7.40 2.47 -15.10
CA SER A 208 6.42 1.46 -15.46
C SER A 208 7.16 0.14 -15.68
N ILE A 209 6.77 -0.88 -14.92
CA ILE A 209 7.38 -2.20 -14.90
C ILE A 209 6.33 -3.18 -15.41
N ARG A 210 6.56 -3.74 -16.59
CA ARG A 210 5.72 -4.77 -17.18
C ARG A 210 6.41 -6.12 -17.02
N TYR A 211 5.71 -7.10 -16.46
CA TYR A 211 6.20 -8.47 -16.28
C TYR A 211 5.40 -9.42 -17.16
N ASP A 212 6.08 -10.09 -18.08
CA ASP A 212 5.54 -11.16 -18.93
C ASP A 212 5.78 -12.50 -18.22
N GLU A 213 4.70 -13.12 -17.74
CA GLU A 213 4.75 -14.37 -16.97
C GLU A 213 5.19 -15.56 -17.82
N ASP A 214 4.76 -15.63 -19.08
CA ASP A 214 5.04 -16.76 -19.96
C ASP A 214 6.53 -16.79 -20.35
N LYS A 215 7.14 -15.60 -20.51
CA LYS A 215 8.57 -15.45 -20.84
C LYS A 215 9.45 -15.27 -19.60
N ASN A 216 8.88 -15.03 -18.43
CA ASN A 216 9.59 -14.66 -17.20
C ASN A 216 10.57 -13.47 -17.44
N THR A 217 10.07 -12.42 -18.08
CA THR A 217 10.85 -11.23 -18.45
C THR A 217 10.21 -9.94 -17.99
N PHE A 218 11.07 -8.98 -17.62
CA PHE A 218 10.66 -7.62 -17.32
C PHE A 218 10.89 -6.71 -18.52
N GLN A 219 9.98 -5.75 -18.69
CA GLN A 219 10.11 -4.61 -19.58
C GLN A 219 9.92 -3.33 -18.77
N PHE A 220 10.74 -2.33 -19.06
CA PHE A 220 10.78 -1.10 -18.28
C PHE A 220 10.54 0.11 -19.18
N GLN A 221 9.73 1.03 -18.69
CA GLN A 221 9.51 2.32 -19.32
C GLN A 221 9.65 3.42 -18.27
N GLN A 222 10.55 4.37 -18.52
CA GLN A 222 10.69 5.54 -17.66
C GLN A 222 9.44 6.43 -17.78
N LEU A 223 8.94 6.88 -16.62
CA LEU A 223 7.82 7.81 -16.53
C LEU A 223 8.34 9.19 -16.16
N HIS A 224 7.68 10.21 -16.70
CA HIS A 224 8.02 11.59 -16.37
C HIS A 224 7.53 11.93 -14.97
N LEU A 225 8.37 12.61 -14.18
CA LEU A 225 8.00 13.14 -12.88
C LEU A 225 7.86 14.64 -12.92
N CYS A 226 6.89 15.15 -12.17
CA CYS A 226 6.79 16.58 -11.90
C CYS A 226 7.85 17.00 -10.88
N ASN A 227 8.45 18.17 -11.09
CA ASN A 227 9.48 18.74 -10.22
C ASN A 227 9.01 18.89 -8.76
N ASP A 228 7.70 19.14 -8.55
CA ASP A 228 7.12 19.33 -7.21
C ASP A 228 7.28 18.10 -6.32
N ILE A 229 7.20 16.89 -6.88
CA ILE A 229 7.33 15.64 -6.13
C ILE A 229 8.74 15.03 -6.24
N ALA A 230 9.53 15.46 -7.24
CA ALA A 230 10.80 14.83 -7.61
C ALA A 230 11.88 14.82 -6.51
N SER A 231 11.74 15.64 -5.47
CA SER A 231 12.68 15.67 -4.35
C SER A 231 12.29 14.76 -3.19
N PHE A 232 11.09 14.18 -3.22
CA PHE A 232 10.47 13.52 -2.08
C PHE A 232 10.40 11.99 -2.21
N ASN A 233 10.54 11.30 -1.08
CA ASN A 233 10.19 9.90 -0.88
C ASN A 233 9.34 9.77 0.40
N SER A 234 9.09 8.54 0.87
CA SER A 234 8.44 8.30 2.17
C SER A 234 7.07 8.97 2.32
N TYR A 235 6.35 9.19 1.22
CA TYR A 235 4.97 9.66 1.24
C TYR A 235 4.04 8.51 1.62
N ALA A 236 2.87 8.83 2.16
CA ALA A 236 1.78 7.89 2.13
C ALA A 236 1.18 7.88 0.72
N TYR A 237 0.81 6.70 0.21
CA TYR A 237 0.27 6.58 -1.13
C TYR A 237 -0.81 5.50 -1.19
N LEU A 238 -1.69 5.62 -2.19
CA LEU A 238 -2.65 4.60 -2.55
C LEU A 238 -3.03 4.76 -4.01
N CYS A 239 -3.49 3.65 -4.62
CA CYS A 239 -4.02 3.63 -5.97
C CYS A 239 -5.54 3.45 -5.92
N ILE A 240 -6.29 4.32 -6.60
CA ILE A 240 -7.73 4.23 -6.83
C ILE A 240 -7.95 4.30 -8.32
N ASN A 241 -8.47 3.24 -8.93
CA ASN A 241 -8.64 3.16 -10.39
C ASN A 241 -7.32 3.48 -11.11
N ASP A 242 -7.37 4.39 -12.10
CA ASP A 242 -6.21 4.87 -12.85
C ASP A 242 -5.50 6.07 -12.18
N ILE A 243 -5.66 6.25 -10.86
CA ILE A 243 -5.10 7.38 -10.13
C ILE A 243 -4.27 6.90 -8.95
N ILE A 244 -3.08 7.46 -8.80
CA ILE A 244 -2.27 7.34 -7.59
C ILE A 244 -2.31 8.67 -6.84
N LEU A 245 -2.65 8.61 -5.56
CA LEU A 245 -2.58 9.75 -4.66
C LEU A 245 -1.35 9.63 -3.76
N PHE A 246 -0.67 10.74 -3.54
CA PHE A 246 0.52 10.86 -2.71
C PHE A 246 0.29 11.95 -1.66
N PHE A 247 0.58 11.65 -0.41
CA PHE A 247 0.36 12.55 0.72
C PHE A 247 1.68 12.76 1.48
N GLY A 248 2.11 14.02 1.57
CA GLY A 248 3.30 14.41 2.32
C GLY A 248 4.60 13.91 1.69
N GLY A 249 5.51 13.42 2.52
CA GLY A 249 6.82 12.91 2.12
C GLY A 249 7.99 13.74 2.66
N ARG A 250 9.21 13.22 2.52
CA ARG A 250 10.44 13.83 3.02
C ARG A 250 11.49 13.92 1.92
N SER A 251 12.23 15.03 1.91
CA SER A 251 13.33 15.22 0.95
C SER A 251 14.50 14.28 1.25
N TRP A 252 15.28 13.94 0.23
CA TRP A 252 16.46 13.07 0.37
C TRP A 252 17.43 13.52 1.48
N ASN A 253 17.78 14.81 1.52
CA ASN A 253 18.66 15.38 2.54
C ASN A 253 17.99 15.51 3.92
N GLY A 254 16.72 15.11 4.02
CA GLY A 254 15.92 15.15 5.22
C GLY A 254 15.48 16.54 5.68
N SER A 255 15.84 17.61 4.96
CA SER A 255 15.65 19.00 5.40
C SER A 255 14.23 19.53 5.21
N VAL A 256 13.45 18.94 4.31
CA VAL A 256 12.09 19.37 3.99
C VAL A 256 11.13 18.20 4.17
N ILE A 257 10.07 18.44 4.95
CA ILE A 257 8.93 17.53 5.05
C ILE A 257 7.75 18.23 4.39
N SER A 258 7.09 17.52 3.48
CA SER A 258 6.01 18.03 2.68
C SER A 258 4.67 17.88 3.40
N LYS A 259 3.76 18.80 3.11
CA LYS A 259 2.33 18.70 3.41
C LYS A 259 1.50 18.61 2.12
N SER A 260 2.15 18.58 0.97
CA SER A 260 1.50 18.59 -0.34
C SER A 260 0.76 17.28 -0.61
N VAL A 261 -0.28 17.39 -1.42
CA VAL A 261 -0.98 16.23 -1.98
C VAL A 261 -0.79 16.25 -3.49
N HIS A 262 -0.30 15.14 -4.03
CA HIS A 262 -0.08 14.99 -5.46
C HIS A 262 -0.93 13.86 -6.01
N LYS A 263 -1.27 13.99 -7.29
CA LYS A 263 -1.98 12.99 -8.07
C LYS A 263 -1.17 12.64 -9.29
N TYR A 264 -1.07 11.34 -9.58
CA TYR A 264 -0.62 10.85 -10.87
C TYR A 264 -1.77 10.13 -11.56
N SER A 265 -2.16 10.59 -12.75
CA SER A 265 -3.10 9.90 -13.63
C SER A 265 -2.33 8.90 -14.49
N ILE A 266 -2.58 7.61 -14.26
CA ILE A 266 -1.94 6.50 -14.97
C ILE A 266 -2.34 6.51 -16.44
N ARG A 267 -3.61 6.77 -16.74
CA ARG A 267 -4.13 6.78 -18.12
C ARG A 267 -3.57 7.95 -18.93
N GLU A 268 -3.47 9.12 -18.31
CA GLU A 268 -3.01 10.33 -19.01
C GLU A 268 -1.49 10.53 -18.93
N ASN A 269 -0.80 9.76 -18.08
CA ASN A 269 0.61 9.96 -17.73
C ASN A 269 0.89 11.41 -17.30
N LYS A 270 0.03 11.94 -16.42
CA LYS A 270 0.06 13.34 -15.98
C LYS A 270 0.07 13.47 -14.47
N TRP A 271 0.86 14.42 -14.01
CA TRP A 271 0.90 14.85 -12.62
C TRP A 271 0.00 16.06 -12.40
N MET A 272 -0.55 16.13 -11.20
CA MET A 272 -1.30 17.27 -10.69
C MET A 272 -0.96 17.46 -9.22
N THR A 273 -0.64 18.69 -8.83
CA THR A 273 -0.49 19.09 -7.43
C THR A 273 -1.76 19.78 -6.98
N PHE A 274 -2.34 19.35 -5.86
CA PHE A 274 -3.52 20.02 -5.30
C PHE A 274 -3.12 21.26 -4.52
N GLN A 275 -3.96 22.29 -4.56
CA GLN A 275 -3.86 23.43 -3.64
C GLN A 275 -4.18 23.02 -2.20
N ASN A 276 -5.07 22.04 -2.06
CA ASN A 276 -5.40 21.40 -0.79
C ASN A 276 -4.21 20.60 -0.29
N ILE A 277 -3.91 20.75 1.00
CA ILE A 277 -2.73 20.23 1.66
C ILE A 277 -3.11 19.50 2.95
N LEU A 278 -2.22 18.61 3.41
CA LEU A 278 -2.32 18.02 4.73
C LEU A 278 -2.34 19.11 5.80
N PRO A 279 -3.11 18.94 6.89
CA PRO A 279 -3.11 19.86 8.03
C PRO A 279 -1.74 20.01 8.70
N SER A 280 -0.90 18.98 8.61
CA SER A 280 0.45 18.95 9.14
C SER A 280 1.43 18.33 8.13
N ARG A 281 2.71 18.70 8.25
CA ARG A 281 3.81 18.06 7.53
C ARG A 281 3.99 16.64 8.04
N LEU A 282 3.94 15.66 7.14
CA LEU A 282 3.98 14.24 7.51
C LEU A 282 4.77 13.44 6.48
N TYR A 283 5.51 12.45 6.97
CA TYR A 283 6.16 11.43 6.16
C TYR A 283 6.13 10.08 6.88
N ASN A 284 6.28 8.99 6.11
CA ASN A 284 6.16 7.59 6.56
C ASN A 284 4.88 7.32 7.36
N CYS A 285 3.82 8.07 7.04
CA CYS A 285 2.45 7.67 7.36
C CYS A 285 1.96 6.66 6.32
N VAL A 286 0.81 6.05 6.59
CA VAL A 286 0.14 5.13 5.67
C VAL A 286 -1.20 5.71 5.24
N ALA A 287 -1.54 5.50 3.97
CA ALA A 287 -2.83 5.90 3.41
C ALA A 287 -3.59 4.65 2.98
N ILE A 288 -4.87 4.57 3.34
CA ILE A 288 -5.71 3.40 3.04
C ILE A 288 -7.16 3.82 2.79
N LEU A 289 -7.86 3.09 1.93
CA LEU A 289 -9.27 3.32 1.62
C LEU A 289 -10.19 2.68 2.65
N SER A 290 -11.33 3.33 2.90
CA SER A 290 -12.48 2.67 3.51
C SER A 290 -13.09 1.65 2.55
N GLU A 291 -13.81 0.65 3.10
CA GLU A 291 -14.45 -0.42 2.32
C GLU A 291 -15.43 0.08 1.26
N ASP A 292 -16.15 1.15 1.54
CA ASP A 292 -17.10 1.78 0.64
C ASP A 292 -16.45 2.76 -0.35
N TYR A 293 -15.12 2.86 -0.36
CA TYR A 293 -14.34 3.81 -1.17
C TYR A 293 -14.72 5.28 -0.94
N THR A 294 -15.41 5.61 0.15
CA THR A 294 -15.82 6.99 0.44
C THR A 294 -14.66 7.81 0.98
N TYR A 295 -13.79 7.22 1.80
CA TYR A 295 -12.74 7.92 2.54
C TYR A 295 -11.36 7.33 2.30
N VAL A 296 -10.38 8.21 2.22
CA VAL A 296 -8.97 7.89 2.45
C VAL A 296 -8.66 8.19 3.91
N HIS A 297 -8.16 7.20 4.62
CA HIS A 297 -7.59 7.32 5.96
C HIS A 297 -6.09 7.52 5.86
N ILE A 298 -5.54 8.47 6.63
CA ILE A 298 -4.11 8.74 6.75
C ILE A 298 -3.74 8.55 8.22
N ILE A 299 -2.80 7.64 8.48
CA ILE A 299 -2.52 7.12 9.81
C ILE A 299 -1.02 7.21 10.13
N GLY A 300 -0.69 7.71 11.32
CA GLY A 300 0.66 7.79 11.88
C GLY A 300 1.57 8.78 11.16
N GLY A 301 2.85 8.44 11.10
CA GLY A 301 3.93 9.22 10.49
C GLY A 301 4.81 9.96 11.51
N GLN A 302 5.72 10.76 10.97
CA GLN A 302 6.54 11.70 11.74
C GLN A 302 6.34 13.12 11.20
N ASN A 303 6.40 14.10 12.11
CA ASN A 303 6.27 15.51 11.77
C ASN A 303 7.63 16.19 11.47
N ASP A 304 7.60 17.50 11.23
CA ASP A 304 8.79 18.33 10.97
C ASP A 304 9.73 18.52 12.16
N LYS A 305 9.34 18.02 13.34
CA LYS A 305 10.17 17.95 14.55
C LYS A 305 10.72 16.55 14.81
N TYR A 306 10.56 15.62 13.86
CA TYR A 306 10.95 14.21 14.00
C TYR A 306 10.23 13.46 15.12
N ILE A 307 9.08 13.98 15.54
CA ILE A 307 8.25 13.34 16.57
C ILE A 307 7.29 12.39 15.86
N THR A 308 7.29 11.13 16.30
CA THR A 308 6.29 10.15 15.87
C THR A 308 4.93 10.56 16.42
N VAL A 309 3.91 10.61 15.57
CA VAL A 309 2.59 11.15 15.92
C VAL A 309 1.51 10.08 15.99
N SER A 310 0.49 10.32 16.80
CA SER A 310 -0.73 9.50 16.90
C SER A 310 -1.82 9.91 15.90
N THR A 311 -1.42 10.60 14.81
CA THR A 311 -2.32 11.15 13.82
C THR A 311 -3.21 10.08 13.20
N HIS A 312 -4.51 10.33 13.19
CA HIS A 312 -5.45 9.66 12.31
C HIS A 312 -6.41 10.70 11.75
N MET A 313 -6.42 10.85 10.44
CA MET A 313 -7.34 11.73 9.74
C MET A 313 -7.96 11.00 8.55
N LYS A 314 -9.09 11.50 8.07
CA LYS A 314 -9.69 11.03 6.82
C LYS A 314 -10.06 12.18 5.92
N THR A 315 -10.11 11.91 4.63
CA THR A 315 -10.59 12.84 3.60
C THR A 315 -11.49 12.09 2.63
N LYS A 316 -12.50 12.76 2.10
CA LYS A 316 -13.39 12.14 1.10
C LYS A 316 -12.64 11.89 -0.20
N VAL A 317 -12.76 10.71 -0.79
CA VAL A 317 -12.13 10.36 -2.08
C VAL A 317 -12.53 11.32 -3.19
N ARG A 318 -13.82 11.69 -3.24
CA ARG A 318 -14.38 12.61 -4.25
C ARG A 318 -13.72 14.00 -4.32
N VAL A 319 -12.98 14.40 -3.28
CA VAL A 319 -12.20 15.67 -3.28
C VAL A 319 -11.02 15.55 -4.25
N TRP A 320 -10.45 14.36 -4.38
CA TRP A 320 -9.24 14.09 -5.14
C TRP A 320 -9.52 13.50 -6.52
N ASP A 321 -10.63 12.76 -6.63
CA ASP A 321 -11.12 12.18 -7.87
C ASP A 321 -12.62 12.46 -8.04
N ALA A 322 -12.93 13.50 -8.82
CA ALA A 322 -14.31 13.88 -9.12
C ALA A 322 -15.05 12.84 -9.99
N SER A 323 -14.34 11.91 -10.65
CA SER A 323 -14.97 10.85 -11.45
C SER A 323 -15.80 9.87 -10.62
N GLN A 324 -15.61 9.86 -9.30
CA GLN A 324 -16.43 9.11 -8.34
C GLN A 324 -17.82 9.74 -8.09
N LEU A 325 -18.12 10.92 -8.67
CA LEU A 325 -19.45 11.51 -8.63
C LEU A 325 -20.37 10.81 -9.65
N VAL A 326 -20.97 9.68 -9.26
CA VAL A 326 -22.10 9.13 -10.01
C VAL A 326 -23.33 10.03 -9.75
N ILE A 327 -23.59 10.97 -10.65
CA ILE A 327 -24.81 11.78 -10.63
C ILE A 327 -25.94 10.96 -11.24
N PHE A 328 -26.84 10.43 -10.41
CA PHE A 328 -28.09 9.85 -10.89
C PHE A 328 -29.06 10.96 -11.29
N PHE A 329 -29.29 11.16 -12.59
CA PHE A 329 -30.44 11.93 -13.05
C PHE A 329 -31.70 11.06 -13.00
N LEU A 330 -32.56 11.29 -12.01
CA LEU A 330 -33.93 10.79 -12.03
C LEU A 330 -34.75 11.64 -13.02
N ILE A 331 -34.83 11.19 -14.27
CA ILE A 331 -35.80 11.74 -15.22
C ILE A 331 -37.17 11.17 -14.84
N LYS A 332 -38.00 11.99 -14.17
CA LYS A 332 -39.43 11.69 -14.02
C LYS A 332 -40.13 12.09 -15.31
N TYR A 333 -40.66 11.11 -16.04
CA TYR A 333 -41.69 11.38 -17.05
C TYR A 333 -42.98 11.79 -16.33
N LYS A 334 -43.61 12.86 -16.80
CA LYS A 334 -44.94 13.29 -16.36
C LYS A 334 -46.01 12.54 -17.16
#